data_AF-A0A2J6IDU3-F1
#
_entry.id   AF-A0A2J6IDU3-F1
#
_cell.length_a   1.000
_cell.length_b   1.000
_cell.length_c   1.000
_cell.angle_alpha   90.00
_cell.angle_beta   90.00
_cell.angle_gamma   90.00
#
_symmetry.space_group_name_H-M   'P 1'
#
loop_
_entity.id
_entity.type
_entity.pdbx_description
1 polymer ?
#
loop_
_entity_poly.entity_id
_entity_poly.type
_entity_poly.pdbx_seq_one_letter_code
_entity_poly.pdbx_strand_id
1 'polypeptide(L)'
;MKKVYLYKKFERFWHWSQTLLITVLIFTGFEIHGTTNIIGYESAVNLHNIAAWAFLVLIVFAIFWHVTTDEWRQYMPTLNNMKAQLDYYLIGIFNNAPHPVKKRTLSKLNPLQRVTYFALKVIIIPAMVISGLLYMYYNDAFIIFEIENLDWIAWVHTLGAYLLLTFLIVHIYLITTGHTLTSNLSAMVTGWETVDDDEVKELVEEAIEETGLKIKVVNDNPEEHQKLKNLVVKAMKETEDKVNDDKLKGQKEKKNKKNKK
;
A
#
# COMPACT_ATOMS: atom_id res chain seq x y z
N MET A 1 15.06 -7.46 17.19
CA MET A 1 13.68 -7.16 16.73
C MET A 1 13.25 -5.79 17.26
N LYS A 2 13.13 -4.81 16.36
CA LYS A 2 12.76 -3.43 16.66
C LYS A 2 11.48 -3.05 15.88
N LYS A 3 10.77 -2.02 16.36
CA LYS A 3 9.57 -1.50 15.68
C LYS A 3 9.92 -0.28 14.85
N VAL A 4 9.60 -0.32 13.56
CA VAL A 4 9.79 0.80 12.62
C VAL A 4 8.43 1.30 12.15
N TYR A 5 8.25 2.62 12.12
CA TYR A 5 7.03 3.23 11.61
C TYR A 5 7.13 3.38 10.10
N LEU A 6 6.42 2.52 9.36
CA LEU A 6 6.53 2.45 7.91
C LEU A 6 5.32 3.05 7.19
N TYR A 7 4.11 2.79 7.69
CA TYR A 7 2.87 3.23 7.05
C TYR A 7 2.32 4.47 7.73
N LYS A 8 2.13 5.57 6.98
CA LYS A 8 1.59 6.82 7.52
C LYS A 8 0.09 6.69 7.81
N LYS A 9 -0.45 7.55 8.69
CA LYS A 9 -1.89 7.53 9.05
C LYS A 9 -2.79 7.65 7.83
N PHE A 10 -2.48 8.56 6.91
CA PHE A 10 -3.27 8.75 5.69
C PHE A 10 -3.23 7.53 4.78
N GLU A 11 -2.05 6.91 4.56
CA GLU A 11 -1.91 5.68 3.78
C GLU A 11 -2.83 4.57 4.29
N ARG A 12 -2.90 4.40 5.62
CA ARG A 12 -3.77 3.40 6.24
C ARG A 12 -5.24 3.73 6.06
N PHE A 13 -5.63 4.98 6.31
CA PHE A 13 -7.01 5.42 6.09
C PHE A 13 -7.43 5.18 4.64
N TRP A 14 -6.66 5.69 3.69
CA TRP A 14 -6.91 5.54 2.26
C TRP A 14 -7.04 4.06 1.86
N HIS A 15 -6.11 3.21 2.28
CA HIS A 15 -6.15 1.79 2.00
C HIS A 15 -7.41 1.11 2.56
N TRP A 16 -7.74 1.32 3.83
CA TRP A 16 -8.91 0.67 4.45
C TRP A 16 -10.22 1.18 3.87
N SER A 17 -10.32 2.47 3.54
CA SER A 17 -11.45 3.02 2.79
C SER A 17 -11.58 2.35 1.41
N GLN A 18 -10.47 2.19 0.70
CA GLN A 18 -10.44 1.50 -0.60
C GLN A 18 -10.86 0.03 -0.46
N THR A 19 -10.33 -0.70 0.53
CA THR A 19 -10.70 -2.11 0.78
C THR A 19 -12.20 -2.26 1.05
N LEU A 20 -12.77 -1.40 1.90
CA LEU A 20 -14.20 -1.41 2.18
C LEU A 20 -15.03 -1.16 0.92
N LEU A 21 -14.70 -0.12 0.16
CA LEU A 21 -15.45 0.25 -1.05
C LEU A 21 -15.35 -0.82 -2.14
N ILE A 22 -14.16 -1.36 -2.41
CA ILE A 22 -13.98 -2.44 -3.39
C ILE A 22 -14.75 -3.69 -2.96
N THR A 23 -14.78 -4.01 -1.66
CA THR A 23 -15.54 -5.17 -1.17
C THR A 23 -17.05 -4.97 -1.39
N VAL A 24 -17.57 -3.77 -1.12
CA VAL A 24 -18.98 -3.43 -1.40
C VAL A 24 -19.28 -3.50 -2.90
N LEU A 25 -18.39 -2.98 -3.75
CA LEU A 25 -18.54 -3.03 -5.21
C LEU A 25 -18.55 -4.46 -5.75
N ILE A 26 -17.65 -5.34 -5.26
CA ILE A 26 -17.62 -6.75 -5.61
C ILE A 26 -18.91 -7.45 -5.17
N PHE A 27 -19.32 -7.25 -3.91
CA PHE A 27 -20.51 -7.87 -3.35
C PHE A 27 -21.77 -7.48 -4.13
N THR A 28 -21.98 -6.18 -4.34
CA THR A 28 -23.11 -5.66 -5.11
C THR A 28 -23.02 -6.06 -6.59
N GLY A 29 -21.83 -6.17 -7.16
CA GLY A 29 -21.62 -6.67 -8.52
C GLY A 29 -22.12 -8.11 -8.70
N PHE A 30 -21.80 -9.02 -7.78
CA PHE A 30 -22.32 -10.40 -7.82
C PHE A 30 -23.85 -10.45 -7.75
N GLU A 31 -24.45 -9.57 -6.97
CA GLU A 31 -25.90 -9.50 -6.83
C GLU A 31 -26.58 -8.92 -8.08
N ILE A 32 -26.00 -7.89 -8.70
CA ILE A 32 -26.46 -7.32 -9.98
C ILE A 32 -26.39 -8.37 -11.10
N HIS A 33 -25.36 -9.23 -11.09
CA HIS A 33 -25.22 -10.37 -12.00
C HIS A 33 -26.11 -11.58 -11.63
N GLY A 34 -26.91 -11.51 -10.56
CA GLY A 34 -27.83 -12.57 -10.14
C GLY A 34 -27.17 -13.80 -9.52
N THR A 35 -25.88 -13.71 -9.16
CA THR A 35 -25.15 -14.82 -8.51
C THR A 35 -25.58 -14.98 -7.04
N THR A 36 -26.00 -13.88 -6.41
CA THR A 36 -26.55 -13.83 -5.04
C THR A 36 -27.86 -13.06 -5.04
N ASN A 37 -28.71 -13.28 -4.02
CA ASN A 37 -29.99 -12.57 -3.85
C ASN A 37 -30.18 -12.21 -2.37
N ILE A 38 -29.30 -11.37 -1.81
CA ILE A 38 -29.28 -11.08 -0.37
C ILE A 38 -30.05 -9.78 -0.05
N ILE A 39 -29.86 -8.72 -0.83
CA ILE A 39 -30.44 -7.38 -0.64
C ILE A 39 -31.41 -6.94 -1.75
N GLY A 40 -31.49 -7.69 -2.86
CA GLY A 40 -32.29 -7.41 -4.05
C GLY A 40 -31.57 -6.56 -5.09
N TYR A 41 -31.92 -6.76 -6.36
CA TYR A 41 -31.29 -6.10 -7.51
C TYR A 41 -31.27 -4.56 -7.40
N GLU A 42 -32.42 -3.94 -7.11
CA GLU A 42 -32.53 -2.47 -7.03
C GLU A 42 -31.64 -1.90 -5.92
N SER A 43 -31.67 -2.50 -4.73
CA SER A 43 -30.78 -2.13 -3.61
C SER A 43 -29.31 -2.30 -3.97
N ALA A 44 -28.96 -3.39 -4.67
CA ALA A 44 -27.60 -3.65 -5.09
C ALA A 44 -27.10 -2.61 -6.09
N VAL A 45 -27.90 -2.25 -7.11
CA VAL A 45 -27.57 -1.18 -8.07
C VAL A 45 -27.36 0.15 -7.35
N ASN A 46 -28.29 0.54 -6.46
CA ASN A 46 -28.20 1.79 -5.71
C ASN A 46 -26.94 1.84 -4.84
N LEU A 47 -26.65 0.77 -4.09
CA LEU A 47 -25.47 0.69 -3.24
C LEU A 47 -24.17 0.65 -4.07
N HIS A 48 -24.17 -0.06 -5.21
CA HIS A 48 -23.03 -0.11 -6.13
C HIS A 48 -22.70 1.29 -6.65
N ASN A 49 -23.71 2.03 -7.08
CA ASN A 49 -23.56 3.40 -7.60
C ASN A 49 -23.02 4.36 -6.53
N ILE A 50 -23.57 4.30 -5.31
CA ILE A 50 -23.08 5.10 -4.18
C ILE A 50 -21.62 4.75 -3.86
N ALA A 51 -21.28 3.46 -3.80
CA ALA A 51 -19.92 3.01 -3.55
C ALA A 51 -18.96 3.43 -4.67
N ALA A 52 -19.39 3.41 -5.93
CA ALA A 52 -18.61 3.84 -7.07
C ALA A 52 -18.29 5.35 -7.00
N TRP A 53 -19.28 6.19 -6.67
CA TRP A 53 -19.05 7.62 -6.45
C TRP A 53 -18.13 7.90 -5.26
N ALA A 54 -18.32 7.21 -4.13
CA ALA A 54 -17.43 7.32 -2.99
C ALA A 54 -15.99 6.89 -3.35
N PHE A 55 -15.84 5.87 -4.20
CA PHE A 55 -14.55 5.40 -4.69
C PHE A 55 -13.89 6.41 -5.63
N LEU A 56 -14.65 7.06 -6.52
CA LEU A 56 -14.15 8.17 -7.35
C LEU A 56 -13.63 9.32 -6.51
N VAL A 57 -14.38 9.74 -5.49
CA VAL A 57 -13.94 10.78 -4.55
C VAL A 57 -12.65 10.35 -3.85
N LEU A 58 -12.57 9.10 -3.38
CA LEU A 58 -11.35 8.56 -2.76
C LEU A 58 -10.17 8.55 -3.72
N ILE A 59 -10.36 8.19 -5.00
CA ILE A 59 -9.32 8.23 -6.03
C ILE A 59 -8.78 9.65 -6.21
N VAL A 60 -9.65 10.67 -6.27
CA VAL A 60 -9.22 12.07 -6.41
C VAL A 60 -8.33 12.49 -5.22
N PHE A 61 -8.75 12.18 -3.99
CA PHE A 61 -7.94 12.45 -2.79
C PHE A 61 -6.62 11.68 -2.80
N ALA A 62 -6.64 10.43 -3.26
CA ALA A 62 -5.44 9.58 -3.35
C ALA A 62 -4.43 10.13 -4.37
N ILE A 63 -4.90 10.56 -5.55
CA ILE A 63 -4.06 11.18 -6.58
C ILE A 63 -3.45 12.46 -6.03
N PHE A 64 -4.26 13.35 -5.46
CA PHE A 64 -3.78 14.60 -4.84
C PHE A 64 -2.70 14.32 -3.79
N TRP A 65 -2.93 13.37 -2.89
CA TRP A 65 -1.97 13.01 -1.86
C TRP A 65 -0.68 12.41 -2.44
N HIS A 66 -0.77 11.47 -3.39
CA HIS A 66 0.39 10.86 -4.01
C HIS A 66 1.27 11.87 -4.74
N VAL A 67 0.66 12.85 -5.41
CA VAL A 67 1.38 13.94 -6.09
C VAL A 67 2.02 14.88 -5.08
N THR A 68 1.30 15.32 -4.04
CA THR A 68 1.81 16.30 -3.06
C THR A 68 2.88 15.75 -2.12
N THR A 69 2.95 14.42 -1.95
CA THR A 69 3.91 13.77 -1.04
C THR A 69 5.04 13.03 -1.74
N ASP A 70 5.10 13.07 -3.08
CA ASP A 70 6.02 12.28 -3.91
C ASP A 70 5.94 10.75 -3.71
N GLU A 71 4.94 10.27 -2.96
CA GLU A 71 4.70 8.85 -2.67
C GLU A 71 4.31 8.06 -3.92
N TRP A 72 4.05 8.70 -5.06
CA TRP A 72 3.87 8.01 -6.34
C TRP A 72 5.14 7.27 -6.80
N ARG A 73 6.34 7.75 -6.41
CA ARG A 73 7.64 7.19 -6.84
C ARG A 73 7.83 5.73 -6.43
N GLN A 74 7.24 5.31 -5.30
CA GLN A 74 7.30 3.93 -4.82
C GLN A 74 6.58 2.93 -5.74
N TYR A 75 5.67 3.41 -6.61
CA TYR A 75 4.89 2.58 -7.53
C TYR A 75 5.49 2.51 -8.95
N MET A 76 6.59 3.21 -9.22
CA MET A 76 7.21 3.16 -10.54
C MET A 76 7.71 1.72 -10.81
N PRO A 77 7.30 1.05 -11.90
CA PRO A 77 7.61 -0.36 -12.09
C PRO A 77 9.12 -0.57 -12.34
N THR A 78 9.63 -1.73 -11.92
CA THR A 78 10.98 -2.20 -12.27
C THR A 78 10.90 -3.68 -12.62
N LEU A 79 11.57 -4.09 -13.69
CA LEU A 79 11.63 -5.50 -14.12
C LEU A 79 12.78 -6.26 -13.47
N ASN A 80 13.64 -5.58 -12.71
CA ASN A 80 14.77 -6.19 -12.03
C ASN A 80 14.28 -7.19 -10.99
N ASN A 81 14.93 -8.37 -10.92
CA ASN A 81 14.63 -9.45 -9.97
C ASN A 81 13.23 -10.09 -10.08
N MET A 82 12.46 -9.81 -11.14
CA MET A 82 11.10 -10.33 -11.31
C MET A 82 11.04 -11.86 -11.36
N LYS A 83 11.97 -12.51 -12.08
CA LYS A 83 12.04 -13.97 -12.16
C LYS A 83 12.31 -14.62 -10.81
N ALA A 84 13.35 -14.13 -10.10
CA ALA A 84 13.71 -14.61 -8.77
C ALA A 84 12.54 -14.50 -7.77
N GLN A 85 11.72 -13.46 -7.94
CA GLN A 85 10.57 -13.23 -7.10
C GLN A 85 9.36 -14.10 -7.42
N LEU A 86 9.11 -14.37 -8.70
CA LEU A 86 8.11 -15.34 -9.12
C LEU A 86 8.47 -16.73 -8.58
N ASP A 87 9.72 -17.15 -8.77
CA ASP A 87 10.24 -18.44 -8.29
C ASP A 87 10.14 -18.55 -6.76
N TYR A 88 10.39 -17.45 -6.05
CA TYR A 88 10.24 -17.39 -4.60
C TYR A 88 8.80 -17.64 -4.14
N TYR A 89 7.82 -16.92 -4.71
CA TYR A 89 6.42 -17.06 -4.28
C TYR A 89 5.78 -18.38 -4.74
N LEU A 90 6.22 -18.93 -5.86
CA LEU A 90 5.68 -20.20 -6.37
C LEU A 90 6.24 -21.42 -5.62
N ILE A 91 7.53 -21.41 -5.31
CA ILE A 91 8.25 -22.60 -4.80
C ILE A 91 9.14 -22.27 -3.61
N GLY A 92 9.88 -21.16 -3.67
CA GLY A 92 10.91 -20.82 -2.68
C GLY A 92 10.38 -20.67 -1.24
N ILE A 93 9.16 -20.15 -1.07
CA ILE A 93 8.55 -19.97 0.25
C ILE A 93 8.34 -21.28 1.01
N PHE A 94 7.99 -22.36 0.28
CA PHE A 94 7.79 -23.68 0.87
C PHE A 94 9.11 -24.36 1.28
N ASN A 95 10.24 -23.87 0.74
CA ASN A 95 11.58 -24.38 1.00
C ASN A 95 12.39 -23.50 1.96
N ASN A 96 11.76 -22.55 2.67
CA ASN A 96 12.45 -21.57 3.52
C ASN A 96 13.57 -20.81 2.79
N ALA A 97 13.41 -20.55 1.48
CA ALA A 97 14.35 -19.72 0.76
C ALA A 97 14.38 -18.30 1.36
N PRO A 98 15.52 -17.58 1.32
CA PRO A 98 15.54 -16.17 1.68
C PRO A 98 14.75 -15.35 0.65
N HIS A 99 14.04 -14.31 1.10
CA HIS A 99 13.29 -13.43 0.21
C HIS A 99 14.26 -12.71 -0.76
N PRO A 100 14.02 -12.72 -2.09
CA PRO A 100 15.00 -12.32 -3.10
C PRO A 100 15.28 -10.81 -3.14
N VAL A 101 14.41 -10.00 -2.54
CA VAL A 101 14.55 -8.54 -2.46
C VAL A 101 14.19 -8.07 -1.05
N LYS A 102 15.06 -7.29 -0.42
CA LYS A 102 14.82 -6.73 0.92
C LYS A 102 13.88 -5.51 0.86
N LYS A 103 13.09 -5.28 1.91
CA LYS A 103 12.22 -4.10 2.03
C LYS A 103 13.06 -2.85 2.23
N ARG A 104 12.61 -1.74 1.63
CA ARG A 104 13.31 -0.45 1.61
C ARG A 104 12.37 0.67 2.06
N THR A 105 12.90 1.77 2.58
CA THR A 105 12.09 2.91 3.05
C THR A 105 11.34 3.61 1.92
N LEU A 106 11.96 3.82 0.75
CA LEU A 106 11.28 4.35 -0.45
C LEU A 106 10.64 3.29 -1.35
N SER A 107 11.02 2.03 -1.20
CA SER A 107 10.43 0.91 -1.92
C SER A 107 9.92 -0.13 -0.92
N LYS A 108 8.84 0.25 -0.21
CA LYS A 108 8.05 -0.65 0.66
C LYS A 108 7.54 -1.87 -0.11
N LEU A 109 7.45 -1.73 -1.42
CA LEU A 109 6.95 -2.71 -2.37
C LEU A 109 8.10 -3.47 -3.03
N ASN A 110 7.90 -4.76 -3.13
CA ASN A 110 8.78 -5.65 -3.88
C ASN A 110 8.53 -5.48 -5.42
N PRO A 111 9.44 -5.90 -6.32
CA PRO A 111 9.30 -5.61 -7.77
C PRO A 111 7.98 -6.07 -8.41
N LEU A 112 7.51 -7.28 -8.09
CA LEU A 112 6.25 -7.87 -8.53
C LEU A 112 5.07 -7.05 -8.03
N GLN A 113 5.08 -6.67 -6.75
CA GLN A 113 4.10 -5.76 -6.18
C GLN A 113 4.11 -4.42 -6.93
N ARG A 114 5.28 -3.83 -7.22
CA ARG A 114 5.36 -2.55 -7.96
C ARG A 114 4.69 -2.66 -9.33
N VAL A 115 4.98 -3.70 -10.10
CA VAL A 115 4.33 -3.95 -11.41
C VAL A 115 2.82 -4.16 -11.25
N THR A 116 2.41 -5.01 -10.31
CA THR A 116 0.99 -5.30 -10.05
C THR A 116 0.23 -4.05 -9.62
N TYR A 117 0.76 -3.27 -8.68
CA TYR A 117 0.14 -2.03 -8.21
C TYR A 117 0.14 -0.94 -9.28
N PHE A 118 1.17 -0.88 -10.12
CA PHE A 118 1.19 0.02 -11.28
C PHE A 118 0.09 -0.34 -12.27
N ALA A 119 0.00 -1.62 -12.68
CA ALA A 119 -1.06 -2.09 -13.57
C ALA A 119 -2.45 -1.88 -12.99
N LEU A 120 -2.62 -2.14 -11.68
CA LEU A 120 -3.86 -1.89 -10.97
C LEU A 120 -4.27 -0.41 -11.06
N LYS A 121 -3.35 0.52 -10.78
CA LYS A 121 -3.63 1.96 -10.74
C LYS A 121 -3.79 2.61 -12.12
N VAL A 122 -3.02 2.17 -13.11
CA VAL A 122 -2.92 2.84 -14.42
C VAL A 122 -3.80 2.17 -15.49
N ILE A 123 -4.13 0.89 -15.31
CA ILE A 123 -4.90 0.13 -16.30
C ILE A 123 -6.24 -0.30 -15.71
N ILE A 124 -6.24 -1.11 -14.65
CA ILE A 124 -7.45 -1.76 -14.16
C ILE A 124 -8.45 -0.75 -13.56
N ILE A 125 -8.00 0.10 -12.63
CA ILE A 125 -8.89 1.09 -11.99
C ILE A 125 -9.48 2.07 -13.04
N PRO A 126 -8.68 2.67 -13.95
CA PRO A 126 -9.24 3.50 -15.02
C PRO A 126 -10.23 2.75 -15.91
N ALA A 127 -9.93 1.51 -16.31
CA ALA A 127 -10.85 0.71 -17.11
C ALA A 127 -12.19 0.46 -16.38
N MET A 128 -12.14 0.15 -15.08
CA MET A 128 -13.33 -0.06 -14.25
C MET A 128 -14.15 1.23 -14.08
N VAL A 129 -13.48 2.37 -13.85
CA VAL A 129 -14.14 3.66 -13.74
C VAL A 129 -14.82 4.04 -15.06
N ILE A 130 -14.10 3.95 -16.19
CA ILE A 130 -14.63 4.32 -17.50
C ILE A 130 -15.81 3.41 -17.87
N SER A 131 -15.63 2.10 -17.79
CA SER A 131 -16.72 1.16 -18.12
C SER A 131 -17.92 1.28 -17.16
N GLY A 132 -17.70 1.53 -15.88
CA GLY A 132 -18.77 1.76 -14.90
C GLY A 132 -19.55 3.07 -15.16
N LEU A 133 -18.85 4.15 -15.52
CA LEU A 133 -19.49 5.40 -15.91
C LEU A 133 -20.28 5.24 -17.22
N LEU A 134 -19.72 4.53 -18.21
CA LEU A 134 -20.44 4.22 -19.45
C LEU A 134 -21.73 3.43 -19.20
N TYR A 135 -21.73 2.51 -18.22
CA TYR A 135 -22.94 1.83 -17.78
C TYR A 135 -23.95 2.77 -17.12
N MET A 136 -23.50 3.60 -16.18
CA MET A 136 -24.36 4.53 -15.44
C MET A 136 -25.04 5.56 -16.36
N TYR A 137 -24.33 5.99 -17.41
CA TYR A 137 -24.78 7.00 -18.35
C TYR A 137 -25.11 6.43 -19.73
N TYR A 138 -25.35 5.13 -19.86
CA TYR A 138 -25.49 4.49 -21.19
C TYR A 138 -26.47 5.21 -22.11
N ASN A 139 -27.63 5.63 -21.60
CA ASN A 139 -28.64 6.35 -22.38
C ASN A 139 -28.13 7.70 -22.92
N ASP A 140 -27.31 8.42 -22.14
CA ASP A 140 -26.72 9.69 -22.56
C ASP A 140 -25.45 9.47 -23.41
N ALA A 141 -24.66 8.45 -23.08
CA ALA A 141 -23.44 8.07 -23.78
C ALA A 141 -23.74 7.55 -25.20
N PHE A 142 -24.87 6.86 -25.40
CA PHE A 142 -25.36 6.46 -26.72
C PHE A 142 -25.54 7.69 -27.64
N ILE A 143 -26.11 8.78 -27.10
CA ILE A 143 -26.39 10.01 -27.86
C ILE A 143 -25.11 10.80 -28.14
N ILE A 144 -24.16 10.82 -27.19
CA ILE A 144 -22.96 11.67 -27.28
C ILE A 144 -21.81 10.99 -28.02
N PHE A 145 -21.64 9.68 -27.85
CA PHE A 145 -20.47 8.93 -28.33
C PHE A 145 -20.80 7.86 -29.38
N GLU A 146 -22.07 7.75 -29.82
CA GLU A 146 -22.54 6.73 -30.78
C GLU A 146 -22.16 5.30 -30.35
N ILE A 147 -22.14 5.03 -29.05
CA ILE A 147 -21.83 3.70 -28.53
C ILE A 147 -23.06 2.81 -28.67
N GLU A 148 -23.18 2.13 -29.80
CA GLU A 148 -24.31 1.24 -30.10
C GLU A 148 -24.23 -0.11 -29.37
N ASN A 149 -23.05 -0.50 -28.89
CA ASN A 149 -22.80 -1.85 -28.38
C ASN A 149 -22.44 -1.87 -26.88
N LEU A 150 -23.41 -2.23 -26.05
CA LEU A 150 -23.25 -2.41 -24.60
C LEU A 150 -22.41 -3.64 -24.25
N ASP A 151 -22.35 -4.66 -25.12
CA ASP A 151 -21.73 -5.95 -24.81
C ASP A 151 -20.24 -5.79 -24.51
N TRP A 152 -19.53 -4.93 -25.24
CA TRP A 152 -18.09 -4.71 -25.00
C TRP A 152 -17.84 -4.01 -23.66
N ILE A 153 -18.69 -3.06 -23.29
CA ILE A 153 -18.63 -2.41 -21.97
C ILE A 153 -18.85 -3.44 -20.88
N ALA A 154 -19.83 -4.34 -21.06
CA ALA A 154 -20.10 -5.44 -20.16
C ALA A 154 -18.91 -6.35 -19.97
N TRP A 155 -18.33 -6.84 -21.07
CA TRP A 155 -17.17 -7.72 -21.03
C TRP A 155 -15.98 -7.07 -20.32
N VAL A 156 -15.67 -5.82 -20.62
CA VAL A 156 -14.55 -5.10 -19.98
C VAL A 156 -14.80 -4.90 -18.49
N HIS A 157 -15.99 -4.47 -18.09
CA HIS A 157 -16.31 -4.22 -16.69
C HIS A 157 -16.30 -5.52 -15.88
N THR A 158 -16.92 -6.59 -16.40
CA THR A 158 -16.98 -7.89 -15.73
C THR A 158 -15.59 -8.53 -15.67
N LEU A 159 -14.79 -8.47 -16.73
CA LEU A 159 -13.40 -8.96 -16.71
C LEU A 159 -12.56 -8.20 -15.68
N GLY A 160 -12.65 -6.88 -15.66
CA GLY A 160 -11.95 -6.04 -14.68
C GLY A 160 -12.39 -6.35 -13.23
N ALA A 161 -13.67 -6.61 -13.00
CA ALA A 161 -14.19 -7.03 -11.71
C ALA A 161 -13.58 -8.36 -11.24
N TYR A 162 -13.49 -9.36 -12.14
CA TYR A 162 -12.82 -10.63 -11.82
C TYR A 162 -11.32 -10.46 -11.57
N LEU A 163 -10.63 -9.61 -12.33
CA LEU A 163 -9.21 -9.31 -12.08
C LEU A 163 -9.01 -8.64 -10.71
N LEU A 164 -9.89 -7.72 -10.31
CA LEU A 164 -9.87 -7.11 -8.98
C LEU A 164 -10.16 -8.13 -7.87
N LEU A 165 -11.10 -9.05 -8.09
CA LEU A 165 -11.40 -10.13 -7.16
C LEU A 165 -10.19 -11.07 -7.00
N THR A 166 -9.57 -11.50 -8.10
CA THR A 166 -8.34 -12.30 -8.07
C THR A 166 -7.23 -11.58 -7.34
N PHE A 167 -7.02 -10.29 -7.62
CA PHE A 167 -6.07 -9.45 -6.91
C PHE A 167 -6.34 -9.44 -5.41
N LEU A 168 -7.59 -9.26 -4.98
CA LEU A 168 -7.98 -9.26 -3.56
C LEU A 168 -7.64 -10.60 -2.88
N ILE A 169 -7.98 -11.73 -3.51
CA ILE A 169 -7.70 -13.07 -2.99
C ILE A 169 -6.19 -13.29 -2.84
N VAL A 170 -5.42 -13.02 -3.89
CA VAL A 170 -3.96 -13.16 -3.89
C VAL A 170 -3.33 -12.21 -2.86
N HIS A 171 -3.83 -10.98 -2.75
CA HIS A 171 -3.36 -9.99 -1.79
C HIS A 171 -3.56 -10.48 -0.34
N ILE A 172 -4.75 -10.99 -0.01
CA ILE A 172 -5.05 -11.55 1.32
C ILE A 172 -4.14 -12.74 1.63
N TYR A 173 -3.86 -13.60 0.64
CA TYR A 173 -2.90 -14.69 0.81
C TYR A 173 -1.50 -14.14 1.11
N LEU A 174 -0.98 -13.23 0.29
CA LEU A 174 0.38 -12.69 0.43
C LEU A 174 0.60 -11.90 1.72
N ILE A 175 -0.41 -11.25 2.28
CA ILE A 175 -0.24 -10.60 3.59
C ILE A 175 -0.06 -11.62 4.72
N THR A 176 -0.48 -12.88 4.54
CA THR A 176 -0.29 -13.94 5.54
C THR A 176 1.11 -14.59 5.47
N THR A 177 1.89 -14.32 4.42
CA THR A 177 3.24 -14.87 4.22
C THR A 177 4.35 -14.03 4.86
N GLY A 178 4.05 -13.24 5.89
CA GLY A 178 5.05 -12.48 6.65
C GLY A 178 5.74 -13.33 7.72
N HIS A 179 6.55 -12.71 8.59
CA HIS A 179 7.22 -13.40 9.72
C HIS A 179 6.23 -14.15 10.62
N THR A 180 5.02 -13.61 10.75
CA THR A 180 3.86 -14.30 11.31
C THR A 180 2.64 -14.05 10.42
N LEU A 181 1.62 -14.91 10.52
CA LEU A 181 0.37 -14.81 9.76
C LEU A 181 -0.31 -13.43 9.84
N THR A 182 -0.10 -12.70 10.93
CA THR A 182 -0.73 -11.40 11.19
C THR A 182 0.25 -10.22 11.16
N SER A 183 1.54 -10.46 10.92
CA SER A 183 2.58 -9.42 10.96
C SER A 183 2.30 -8.27 9.99
N ASN A 184 2.09 -8.56 8.70
CA ASN A 184 1.82 -7.55 7.69
C ASN A 184 0.45 -6.85 7.92
N LEU A 185 -0.57 -7.61 8.35
CA LEU A 185 -1.87 -7.05 8.69
C LEU A 185 -1.75 -6.07 9.86
N SER A 186 -1.04 -6.46 10.93
CA SER A 186 -0.79 -5.61 12.09
C SER A 186 -0.01 -4.36 11.72
N ALA A 187 0.97 -4.46 10.82
CA ALA A 187 1.69 -3.30 10.29
C ALA A 187 0.75 -2.35 9.54
N MET A 188 -0.20 -2.87 8.76
CA MET A 188 -1.16 -2.04 8.02
C MET A 188 -2.28 -1.45 8.88
N VAL A 189 -2.56 -2.02 10.05
CA VAL A 189 -3.51 -1.45 11.03
C VAL A 189 -2.82 -0.40 11.91
N THR A 190 -1.66 -0.74 12.46
CA THR A 190 -0.97 0.09 13.47
C THR A 190 -0.03 1.12 12.86
N GLY A 191 0.50 0.85 11.67
CA GLY A 191 1.60 1.58 11.03
C GLY A 191 3.00 1.11 11.43
N TRP A 192 3.11 0.19 12.38
CA TRP A 192 4.37 -0.27 12.94
C TRP A 192 4.69 -1.68 12.48
N GLU A 193 5.85 -1.84 11.85
CA GLU A 193 6.38 -3.15 11.47
C GLU A 193 7.45 -3.59 12.46
N THR A 194 7.53 -4.89 12.74
CA THR A 194 8.58 -5.45 13.60
C THR A 194 9.62 -6.10 12.70
N VAL A 195 10.82 -5.53 12.69
CA VAL A 195 11.94 -5.87 11.81
C VAL A 195 13.13 -6.33 12.64
N ASP A 196 14.04 -7.10 12.05
CA ASP A 196 15.29 -7.49 12.72
C ASP A 196 16.32 -6.35 12.75
N ASP A 197 17.42 -6.56 13.48
CA ASP A 197 18.39 -5.49 13.72
C ASP A 197 19.22 -5.16 12.46
N ASP A 198 19.37 -6.12 11.54
CA ASP A 198 20.05 -5.94 10.25
C ASP A 198 19.17 -5.13 9.29
N GLU A 199 17.87 -5.45 9.23
CA GLU A 199 16.87 -4.72 8.45
C GLU A 199 16.69 -3.28 8.95
N VAL A 200 16.77 -3.05 10.27
CA VAL A 200 16.78 -1.68 10.83
C VAL A 200 17.99 -0.89 10.34
N LYS A 201 19.18 -1.51 10.34
CA LYS A 201 20.41 -0.85 9.92
C LYS A 201 20.34 -0.44 8.45
N GLU A 202 19.83 -1.32 7.59
CA GLU A 202 19.64 -1.04 6.16
C GLU A 202 18.62 0.08 5.92
N LEU A 203 17.46 0.06 6.60
CA LEU A 203 16.45 1.12 6.48
C LEU A 203 16.98 2.48 6.94
N VAL A 204 17.86 2.49 7.94
CA VAL A 204 18.53 3.70 8.42
C VAL A 204 19.57 4.19 7.42
N GLU A 205 20.42 3.31 6.90
CA GLU A 205 21.44 3.67 5.90
C GLU A 205 20.79 4.26 4.63
N GLU A 206 19.69 3.66 4.17
CA GLU A 206 18.92 4.18 3.04
C GLU A 206 18.26 5.53 3.34
N ALA A 207 17.59 5.66 4.49
CA ALA A 207 17.01 6.94 4.89
C ALA A 207 18.07 8.05 4.97
N ILE A 208 19.31 7.75 5.35
CA ILE A 208 20.44 8.70 5.37
C ILE A 208 20.89 9.08 3.96
N GLU A 209 20.97 8.12 3.03
CA GLU A 209 21.32 8.35 1.64
C GLU A 209 20.27 9.22 0.92
N GLU A 210 18.99 9.02 1.24
CA GLU A 210 17.86 9.73 0.64
C GLU A 210 17.56 11.09 1.26
N THR A 211 17.58 11.18 2.60
CA THR A 211 17.31 12.44 3.31
C THR A 211 18.47 13.40 3.29
N GLY A 212 19.63 12.99 2.73
CA GLY A 212 20.82 13.79 2.59
C GLY A 212 20.46 15.26 2.42
N LEU A 213 20.61 16.01 3.53
CA LEU A 213 20.70 17.46 3.56
C LEU A 213 21.32 17.83 2.21
N LYS A 214 20.61 18.60 1.37
CA LYS A 214 21.09 19.04 0.04
C LYS A 214 22.35 19.89 0.19
N ILE A 215 23.41 19.35 0.76
CA ILE A 215 24.75 19.84 0.74
C ILE A 215 25.28 19.08 -0.46
N LYS A 216 25.26 19.75 -1.62
CA LYS A 216 26.30 19.47 -2.61
C LYS A 216 27.60 19.55 -1.84
N VAL A 217 28.21 18.42 -1.51
CA VAL A 217 29.55 18.43 -0.96
C VAL A 217 30.39 19.03 -2.08
N VAL A 218 30.93 20.22 -1.83
CA VAL A 218 31.60 21.03 -2.86
C VAL A 218 32.90 20.36 -3.33
N ASN A 219 33.33 19.25 -2.70
CA ASN A 219 34.33 18.34 -3.23
C ASN A 219 34.07 16.92 -2.72
N ASP A 220 34.14 15.93 -3.61
CA ASP A 220 33.94 14.50 -3.32
C ASP A 220 35.12 13.94 -2.51
N ASN A 221 35.23 14.31 -1.23
CA ASN A 221 36.26 13.83 -0.31
C ASN A 221 35.72 12.68 0.58
N PRO A 222 36.25 11.45 0.46
CA PRO A 222 35.83 10.29 1.24
C PRO A 222 35.87 10.47 2.77
N GLU A 223 36.78 11.30 3.29
CA GLU A 223 36.89 11.54 4.73
C GLU A 223 35.73 12.36 5.30
N GLU A 224 35.19 13.32 4.54
CA GLU A 224 34.03 14.10 4.97
C GLU A 224 32.76 13.25 4.99
N HIS A 225 32.64 12.32 4.05
CA HIS A 225 31.53 11.37 4.00
C HIS A 225 31.54 10.44 5.23
N GLN A 226 32.73 9.96 5.63
CA GLN A 226 32.89 9.15 6.84
C GLN A 226 32.56 9.93 8.11
N LYS A 227 32.95 11.21 8.16
CA LYS A 227 32.69 12.11 9.29
C LYS A 227 31.20 12.41 9.43
N LEU A 228 30.48 12.58 8.31
CA LEU A 228 29.03 12.77 8.29
C LEU A 228 28.29 11.51 8.77
N LYS A 229 28.67 10.32 8.28
CA LYS A 229 28.14 9.04 8.77
C LYS A 229 28.30 8.90 10.28
N ASN A 230 29.47 9.23 10.82
CA ASN A 230 29.73 9.17 12.26
C ASN A 230 28.88 10.19 13.05
N LEU A 231 28.66 11.39 12.51
CA LEU A 231 27.81 12.42 13.11
C LEU A 231 26.34 11.99 13.15
N VAL A 232 25.83 11.39 12.09
CA VAL A 232 24.44 10.91 12.05
C VAL A 232 24.25 9.73 13.00
N VAL A 233 25.17 8.77 13.02
CA VAL A 233 25.16 7.67 14.00
C VAL A 233 25.16 8.21 15.42
N LYS A 234 25.95 9.26 15.70
CA LYS A 234 25.95 9.92 17.01
C LYS A 234 24.62 10.60 17.33
N ALA A 235 24.03 11.33 16.39
CA ALA A 235 22.74 12.01 16.56
C ALA A 235 21.59 11.01 16.77
N MET A 236 21.63 9.86 16.09
CA MET A 236 20.68 8.77 16.29
C MET A 236 20.84 8.13 17.67
N LYS A 237 22.08 7.94 18.13
CA LYS A 237 22.36 7.43 19.48
C LYS A 237 21.87 8.41 20.55
N GLU A 238 22.07 9.70 20.36
CA GLU A 238 21.52 10.75 21.22
C GLU A 238 19.98 10.78 21.21
N THR A 239 19.36 10.46 20.07
CA THR A 239 17.90 10.37 19.96
C THR A 239 17.37 9.10 20.64
N GLU A 240 18.06 7.97 20.50
CA GLU A 240 17.77 6.71 21.17
C GLU A 240 17.88 6.85 22.69
N ASP A 241 18.91 7.55 23.17
CA ASP A 241 19.12 7.85 24.59
C ASP A 241 18.00 8.76 25.13
N LYS A 242 17.59 9.80 24.37
CA LYS A 242 16.45 10.67 24.75
C LYS A 242 15.12 9.92 24.80
N VAL A 243 14.85 9.07 23.80
CA VAL A 243 13.61 8.26 23.76
C VAL A 243 13.58 7.24 24.90
N ASN A 244 14.73 6.65 25.25
CA ASN A 244 14.85 5.74 26.39
C ASN A 244 14.69 6.47 27.72
N ASP A 245 15.27 7.67 27.86
CA ASP A 245 15.14 8.50 29.06
C ASP A 245 13.69 8.99 29.27
N ASP A 246 12.99 9.35 28.20
CA ASP A 246 11.57 9.72 28.25
C ASP A 246 10.65 8.53 28.56
N LYS A 247 10.96 7.34 28.04
CA LYS A 247 10.27 6.09 28.44
C LYS A 247 10.49 5.76 29.92
N LEU A 248 11.71 5.95 30.42
CA LEU A 248 12.05 5.75 31.84
C LEU A 248 11.33 6.75 32.74
N LYS A 249 11.23 8.02 32.34
CA LYS A 249 10.45 9.05 33.04
C LYS A 249 8.95 8.72 33.05
N GLY A 250 8.38 8.36 31.89
CA GLY A 250 6.97 7.97 31.79
C GLY A 250 6.62 6.71 32.59
N GLN A 251 7.56 5.76 32.74
CA GLN A 251 7.38 4.60 33.61
C GLN A 251 7.46 4.96 35.11
N LYS A 252 8.38 5.85 35.51
CA LYS A 252 8.47 6.36 36.89
C LYS A 252 7.21 7.14 37.31
N GLU A 253 6.67 7.98 36.44
CA GLU A 253 5.43 8.71 36.70
C GLU A 253 4.20 7.79 36.85
N LYS A 254 4.11 6.75 36.02
CA LYS A 254 3.04 5.73 36.14
C LYS A 254 3.17 4.93 37.44
N LYS A 255 4.39 4.60 37.89
CA LYS A 255 4.64 3.89 39.15
C LYS A 255 4.28 4.76 40.36
N ASN A 256 4.60 6.06 40.32
CA ASN A 256 4.24 7.01 41.38
C ASN A 256 2.74 7.30 41.46
N LYS A 257 2.00 7.28 40.34
CA LYS A 257 0.53 7.38 40.34
C LYS A 257 -0.15 6.11 40.86
N LYS A 258 0.48 4.94 40.72
CA LYS A 258 -0.05 3.65 41.21
C LYS A 258 0.15 3.45 42.71
N ASN A 259 1.15 4.08 43.31
CA ASN A 259 1.40 4.06 44.76
C ASN A 259 0.64 5.16 45.55
N LYS A 260 -0.12 6.03 44.86
CA LYS A 260 -0.95 7.10 45.45
C LYS A 260 -2.46 6.82 45.37
N LYS A 261 -2.87 5.66 44.89
CA LYS A 261 -4.23 5.12 44.93
C LYS A 261 -4.23 3.88 45.79
#